data_AF-A0A353C246-F1
#
_entry.id   AF-A0A353C246-F1
#
_cell.length_a   1.000
_cell.length_b   1.000
_cell.length_c   1.000
_cell.angle_alpha   90.00
_cell.angle_beta   90.00
_cell.angle_gamma   90.00
#
_symmetry.space_group_name_H-M   'P 1'
#
loop_
_entity.id
_entity.type
_entity.pdbx_description
1 polymer ?
#
loop_
_entity_poly.entity_id
_entity_poly.type
_entity_poly.pdbx_seq_one_letter_code
_entity_poly.pdbx_strand_id
1 'polypeptide(L)'
;MALLITNSFCVFEEIFYRGLIFNELKKKLPVIVAILIQALIFAVCHDKARMPHAFIAGILFAVTYLWFKTIWAPIIAHIINYNVFLYSATLIKLKSYFYGLPYILPMLVILIFSIYLIWKNKNVIINQSQKVTS
;
A
#
# COMPACT_ATOMS: atom_id res chain seq x y z
N MET A 1 -16.39 3.79 19.16
CA MET A 1 -16.27 2.32 19.14
C MET A 1 -15.93 1.78 17.75
N ALA A 2 -16.74 2.05 16.71
CA ALA A 2 -16.53 1.51 15.35
C ALA A 2 -15.17 1.87 14.70
N LEU A 3 -14.70 3.12 14.86
CA LEU A 3 -13.43 3.58 14.27
C LEU A 3 -12.21 2.82 14.81
N LEU A 4 -12.23 2.45 16.10
CA LEU A 4 -11.14 1.72 16.76
C LEU A 4 -11.03 0.30 16.21
N ILE A 5 -12.17 -0.38 16.05
CA ILE A 5 -12.25 -1.75 15.52
C ILE A 5 -11.69 -1.81 14.08
N THR A 6 -12.04 -0.84 13.24
CA THR A 6 -11.56 -0.79 11.84
C THR A 6 -10.07 -0.46 11.71
N ASN A 7 -9.52 0.38 12.59
CA ASN A 7 -8.08 0.66 12.60
C ASN A 7 -7.29 -0.58 13.05
N SER A 8 -7.79 -1.34 14.03
CA SER A 8 -7.20 -2.63 14.42
C SER A 8 -7.23 -3.66 13.29
N PHE A 9 -8.26 -3.62 12.44
CA PHE A 9 -8.34 -4.47 11.26
C PHE A 9 -7.25 -4.15 10.23
N CYS A 10 -6.98 -2.86 9.97
CA CYS A 10 -5.88 -2.44 9.09
C CYS A 10 -4.52 -2.97 9.57
N VAL A 11 -4.28 -2.97 10.89
CA VAL A 11 -3.05 -3.51 11.48
C VAL A 11 -2.94 -5.01 11.20
N PHE A 12 -4.01 -5.77 11.41
CA PHE A 12 -4.03 -7.20 11.13
C PHE A 12 -3.77 -7.50 9.66
N GLU A 13 -4.42 -6.77 8.75
CA GLU A 13 -4.20 -6.92 7.31
C GLU A 13 -2.74 -6.68 6.94
N GLU A 14 -2.11 -5.62 7.43
CA GLU A 14 -0.70 -5.37 7.13
C GLU A 14 0.22 -6.48 7.65
N ILE A 15 0.01 -6.97 8.87
CA ILE A 15 0.79 -8.09 9.42
C ILE A 15 0.61 -9.35 8.56
N PHE A 16 -0.63 -9.65 8.15
CA PHE A 16 -0.93 -10.83 7.34
C PHE A 16 -0.33 -10.72 5.93
N TYR A 17 -0.57 -9.61 5.24
CA TYR A 17 -0.16 -9.45 3.85
C TYR A 17 1.34 -9.15 3.71
N ARG A 18 1.95 -8.33 4.59
CA ARG A 18 3.36 -7.93 4.47
C ARG A 18 4.25 -8.77 5.35
N GLY A 19 3.81 -9.02 6.58
CA GLY A 19 4.55 -9.84 7.53
C GLY A 19 4.64 -11.30 7.09
N LEU A 20 3.55 -11.89 6.60
CA LEU A 20 3.51 -13.30 6.18
C LEU A 20 3.58 -13.45 4.65
N ILE A 21 2.52 -13.10 3.91
CA ILE A 21 2.39 -13.46 2.48
C ILE A 21 3.54 -12.87 1.65
N PHE A 22 3.78 -11.57 1.73
CA PHE A 22 4.82 -10.90 0.95
C PHE A 22 6.21 -11.46 1.25
N ASN A 23 6.54 -11.62 2.54
CA ASN A 23 7.85 -12.13 2.95
C ASN A 23 8.07 -13.58 2.52
N GLU A 24 7.03 -14.43 2.56
CA GLU A 24 7.13 -15.81 2.05
C GLU A 24 7.28 -15.85 0.52
N LEU A 25 6.53 -15.02 -0.22
CA LEU A 25 6.65 -14.92 -1.67
C LEU A 25 8.05 -14.42 -2.08
N LYS A 26 8.57 -13.40 -1.41
CA LYS A 26 9.88 -12.80 -1.69
C LYS A 26 11.05 -13.77 -1.48
N LYS A 27 10.90 -14.81 -0.65
CA LYS A 27 11.93 -15.86 -0.49
C LYS A 27 12.09 -16.72 -1.74
N LYS A 28 11.04 -16.87 -2.55
CA LYS A 28 10.98 -17.82 -3.68
C LYS A 28 10.83 -17.15 -5.04
N LEU A 29 10.43 -15.88 -5.08
CA LEU A 29 10.10 -15.14 -6.30
C LEU A 29 10.86 -13.82 -6.38
N PRO A 30 11.06 -13.27 -7.59
CA PRO A 30 11.55 -11.91 -7.76
C PRO A 30 10.64 -10.92 -7.02
N VAL A 31 11.25 -9.90 -6.41
CA VAL A 31 10.55 -8.92 -5.54
C VAL A 31 9.33 -8.31 -6.23
N ILE A 32 9.46 -7.93 -7.51
CA ILE A 32 8.36 -7.33 -8.28
C ILE A 32 7.18 -8.31 -8.43
N VAL A 33 7.46 -9.59 -8.71
CA VAL A 33 6.44 -10.63 -8.82
C VAL A 33 5.75 -10.87 -7.47
N ALA A 34 6.54 -10.90 -6.37
CA ALA A 34 6.00 -11.02 -5.02
C ALA A 34 5.08 -9.83 -4.66
N ILE A 35 5.43 -8.60 -5.04
CA ILE A 35 4.58 -7.41 -4.87
C ILE A 35 3.26 -7.58 -5.63
N LEU A 36 3.33 -7.94 -6.92
CA LEU A 36 2.14 -8.04 -7.76
C LEU A 36 1.19 -9.15 -7.29
N ILE A 37 1.71 -10.32 -6.95
CA ILE A 37 0.90 -11.44 -6.44
C ILE A 37 0.29 -11.07 -5.08
N GLN A 38 1.08 -10.51 -4.16
CA GLN A 38 0.55 -10.11 -2.85
C GLN A 38 -0.54 -9.04 -2.98
N ALA A 39 -0.32 -8.02 -3.83
CA ALA A 39 -1.29 -6.97 -4.08
C ALA A 39 -2.56 -7.50 -4.74
N LEU A 40 -2.44 -8.50 -5.63
CA LEU A 40 -3.59 -9.14 -6.25
C LEU A 40 -4.43 -9.91 -5.22
N ILE A 41 -3.78 -10.71 -4.36
CA ILE A 41 -4.46 -11.42 -3.27
C ILE A 41 -5.17 -10.43 -2.34
N PHE A 42 -4.51 -9.32 -1.99
CA PHE A 42 -5.11 -8.25 -1.20
C PHE A 42 -6.36 -7.68 -1.89
N ALA A 43 -6.29 -7.39 -3.19
CA ALA A 43 -7.39 -6.82 -3.96
C ALA A 43 -8.62 -7.74 -4.06
N VAL A 44 -8.42 -9.03 -4.32
CA VAL A 44 -9.53 -9.98 -4.51
C VAL A 44 -10.29 -10.28 -3.22
N CYS A 45 -9.66 -10.07 -2.06
CA CYS A 45 -10.32 -10.15 -0.75
C CYS A 45 -11.23 -8.95 -0.44
N HIS A 46 -11.22 -7.90 -1.28
CA HIS A 46 -12.11 -6.75 -1.17
C HIS A 46 -13.30 -6.89 -2.12
N ASP A 47 -14.38 -6.13 -1.88
CA ASP A 47 -15.51 -6.12 -2.81
C ASP A 47 -15.12 -5.55 -4.18
N LYS A 48 -15.95 -5.87 -5.18
CA LYS A 48 -15.72 -5.52 -6.59
C LYS A 48 -15.52 -4.01 -6.82
N ALA A 49 -16.18 -3.15 -6.05
CA ALA A 49 -16.05 -1.71 -6.23
C ALA A 49 -14.71 -1.19 -5.70
N ARG A 50 -14.20 -1.78 -4.61
CA ARG A 50 -12.89 -1.43 -4.03
C ARG A 50 -11.71 -2.18 -4.64
N MET A 51 -11.92 -3.28 -5.35
CA MET A 51 -10.85 -4.15 -5.87
C MET A 51 -9.78 -3.41 -6.69
N PRO A 52 -10.10 -2.54 -7.69
CA PRO A 52 -9.07 -1.81 -8.43
C PRO A 52 -8.26 -0.87 -7.53
N HIS A 53 -8.94 -0.18 -6.61
CA HIS A 53 -8.29 0.70 -5.62
C HIS A 53 -7.40 -0.10 -4.67
N ALA A 54 -7.90 -1.23 -4.16
CA ALA A 54 -7.19 -2.12 -3.25
C ALA A 54 -5.93 -2.70 -3.92
N PHE A 55 -5.97 -3.04 -5.21
CA PHE A 55 -4.78 -3.52 -5.93
C PHE A 55 -3.66 -2.48 -5.93
N ILE A 56 -3.97 -1.24 -6.30
CA ILE A 56 -2.95 -0.16 -6.36
C ILE A 56 -2.44 0.18 -4.95
N ALA A 57 -3.34 0.29 -3.96
CA ALA A 57 -2.96 0.46 -2.56
C ALA A 57 -2.08 -0.70 -2.07
N GLY A 58 -2.41 -1.92 -2.48
CA GLY A 58 -1.66 -3.14 -2.20
C GLY A 58 -0.20 -3.05 -2.65
N ILE A 59 0.01 -2.58 -3.88
CA ILE A 59 1.35 -2.33 -4.44
C ILE A 59 2.06 -1.25 -3.62
N LEU A 60 1.40 -0.11 -3.38
CA LEU A 60 1.99 1.03 -2.67
C LEU A 60 2.46 0.64 -1.27
N PHE A 61 1.61 -0.03 -0.49
CA PHE A 61 1.97 -0.48 0.86
C PHE A 61 3.12 -1.51 0.84
N ALA A 62 3.19 -2.40 -0.14
CA ALA A 62 4.33 -3.32 -0.29
C ALA A 62 5.63 -2.58 -0.60
N VAL A 63 5.58 -1.54 -1.46
CA VAL A 63 6.72 -0.66 -1.74
C VAL A 63 7.13 0.13 -0.49
N THR A 64 6.16 0.69 0.25
CA THR A 64 6.41 1.37 1.53
C THR A 64 7.09 0.42 2.53
N TYR A 65 6.61 -0.81 2.65
CA TYR A 65 7.22 -1.82 3.53
C TYR A 65 8.68 -2.11 3.15
N LEU A 66 8.95 -2.29 1.85
CA LEU A 66 10.31 -2.53 1.34
C LEU A 66 11.26 -1.38 1.61
N TRP A 67 10.76 -0.15 1.49
CA TRP A 67 11.58 1.05 1.62
C TRP A 67 11.92 1.35 3.08
N PHE A 68 10.92 1.39 3.94
CA PHE A 68 11.11 1.71 5.35
C PHE A 68 11.60 0.51 6.17
N LYS A 69 11.48 -0.71 5.64
CA LYS A 69 11.87 -1.97 6.31
C LYS A 69 11.23 -2.12 7.70
N THR A 70 10.04 -1.56 7.86
CA THR A 70 9.25 -1.63 9.09
C THR A 70 7.80 -1.86 8.74
N ILE A 71 7.11 -2.65 9.56
CA ILE A 71 5.67 -2.90 9.41
C ILE A 71 4.84 -1.68 9.78
N TRP A 72 5.38 -0.76 10.59
CA TRP A 72 4.67 0.44 11.03
C TRP A 72 4.40 1.44 9.89
N ALA A 73 5.31 1.54 8.92
CA ALA A 73 5.16 2.46 7.80
C ALA A 73 3.92 2.14 6.93
N PRO A 74 3.73 0.90 6.43
CA PRO A 74 2.52 0.56 5.69
C PRO A 74 1.26 0.54 6.59
N ILE A 75 1.36 0.23 7.88
CA ILE A 75 0.22 0.34 8.83
C ILE A 75 -0.30 1.78 8.89
N ILE A 76 0.59 2.76 9.09
CA ILE A 76 0.21 4.17 9.15
C ILE A 76 -0.39 4.60 7.81
N ALA A 77 0.24 4.22 6.70
CA ALA A 77 -0.26 4.53 5.35
C ALA A 77 -1.65 3.91 5.10
N HIS A 78 -1.89 2.68 5.56
CA HIS A 78 -3.17 2.01 5.41
C HIS A 78 -4.27 2.64 6.26
N ILE A 79 -3.98 2.95 7.53
CA ILE A 79 -4.93 3.67 8.39
C ILE A 79 -5.29 5.02 7.78
N ILE A 80 -4.31 5.78 7.28
CA ILE A 80 -4.58 7.07 6.61
C ILE A 80 -5.45 6.85 5.37
N ASN A 81 -5.10 5.89 4.50
CA ASN A 81 -5.88 5.59 3.30
C ASN A 81 -7.33 5.24 3.65
N TYR A 82 -7.53 4.36 4.62
CA TYR A 82 -8.85 3.95 5.08
C TYR A 82 -9.67 5.13 5.62
N ASN A 83 -9.07 5.98 6.47
CA ASN A 83 -9.79 7.12 7.04
C ASN A 83 -10.11 8.20 5.99
N VAL A 84 -9.22 8.45 5.03
CA VAL A 84 -9.48 9.34 3.89
C VAL A 84 -10.61 8.79 3.01
N PHE A 85 -10.61 7.48 2.75
CA PHE A 85 -11.68 6.81 2.02
C PHE A 85 -13.02 6.89 2.78
N LEU A 86 -13.03 6.63 4.08
CA LEU A 86 -14.23 6.68 4.91
C LEU A 86 -14.81 8.11 4.97
N TYR A 87 -13.97 9.11 5.24
CA TYR A 87 -14.38 10.51 5.29
C TYR A 87 -14.93 10.98 3.94
N SER A 88 -14.24 10.65 2.84
CA SER A 88 -14.73 11.00 1.50
C SER A 88 -16.04 10.29 1.18
N ALA A 89 -16.21 9.01 1.52
CA ALA A 89 -17.48 8.29 1.33
C ALA A 89 -18.65 8.92 2.11
N THR A 90 -18.40 9.47 3.31
CA THR A 90 -19.43 10.22 4.06
C THR A 90 -19.81 11.53 3.39
N LEU A 91 -18.87 12.23 2.74
CA LEU A 91 -19.14 13.44 1.95
C LEU A 91 -19.84 13.12 0.61
N ILE A 92 -19.52 12.00 -0.03
CA ILE A 92 -20.11 11.57 -1.31
C ILE A 92 -21.57 11.10 -1.15
N LYS A 93 -21.96 10.55 0.01
CA LYS A 93 -23.38 10.26 0.30
C LYS A 93 -24.28 11.51 0.19
N LEU A 94 -23.71 12.72 0.16
CA LEU A 94 -24.42 13.97 -0.12
C LEU A 94 -24.52 14.33 -1.62
N LYS A 95 -23.62 13.88 -2.51
CA LYS A 95 -23.64 14.18 -3.97
C LYS A 95 -23.02 13.06 -4.83
N SER A 96 -23.91 12.31 -5.47
CA SER A 96 -23.81 11.47 -6.70
C SER A 96 -22.44 11.22 -7.37
N TYR A 97 -22.10 9.91 -7.44
CA TYR A 97 -21.36 9.06 -8.41
C TYR A 97 -20.28 9.59 -9.39
N PHE A 98 -20.03 10.89 -9.54
CA PHE A 98 -19.11 11.45 -10.54
C PHE A 98 -17.65 11.62 -10.06
N TYR A 99 -17.36 11.23 -8.83
CA TYR A 99 -16.11 11.58 -8.16
C TYR A 99 -15.06 10.46 -8.12
N GLY A 100 -15.07 9.42 -8.96
CA GLY A 100 -13.92 8.48 -9.00
C GLY A 100 -12.57 9.16 -9.37
N LEU A 101 -12.63 10.24 -10.15
CA LEU A 101 -11.47 10.93 -10.71
C LEU A 101 -10.59 11.74 -9.73
N PRO A 102 -11.12 12.51 -8.75
CA PRO A 102 -10.29 13.27 -7.81
C PRO A 102 -9.54 12.40 -6.80
N TYR A 103 -9.86 11.10 -6.69
CA TYR A 103 -9.18 10.16 -5.78
C TYR A 103 -7.92 9.54 -6.40
N ILE A 104 -7.91 9.37 -7.72
CA ILE A 104 -6.74 8.86 -8.45
C ILE A 104 -5.61 9.89 -8.44
N LEU A 105 -5.95 11.18 -8.52
CA LEU A 105 -5.00 12.31 -8.57
C LEU A 105 -4.02 12.38 -7.38
N PRO A 106 -4.46 12.48 -6.11
CA PRO A 106 -3.53 12.53 -4.97
C PRO A 106 -2.72 11.24 -4.82
N MET A 107 -3.27 10.09 -5.25
CA MET A 107 -2.55 8.82 -5.23
C MET A 107 -1.47 8.74 -6.31
N LEU A 108 -1.73 9.29 -7.51
CA LEU A 108 -0.71 9.51 -8.54
C LEU A 108 0.35 10.49 -8.04
N VAL A 109 -0.02 11.55 -7.33
CA VAL A 109 0.95 12.49 -6.74
C VAL A 109 1.84 11.80 -5.71
N ILE A 110 1.29 10.98 -4.81
CA ILE A 110 2.08 10.22 -3.82
C ILE A 110 2.95 9.18 -4.52
N LEU A 111 2.45 8.51 -5.55
CA LEU A 111 3.21 7.54 -6.35
C LEU A 111 4.36 8.22 -7.10
N ILE A 112 4.11 9.33 -7.79
CA ILE A 112 5.11 10.14 -8.51
C ILE A 112 6.15 10.68 -7.53
N PHE A 113 5.73 11.17 -6.38
CA PHE A 113 6.62 11.64 -5.32
C PHE A 113 7.51 10.51 -4.79
N SER A 114 6.94 9.32 -4.59
CA SER A 114 7.69 8.12 -4.18
C SER A 114 8.71 7.71 -5.25
N ILE A 115 8.33 7.71 -6.54
CA ILE A 115 9.23 7.42 -7.68
C ILE A 115 10.35 8.47 -7.78
N TYR A 116 10.04 9.75 -7.59
CA TYR A 116 11.02 10.83 -7.59
C TYR A 116 12.07 10.65 -6.47
N LEU A 117 11.63 10.33 -5.26
CA LEU A 117 12.52 10.06 -4.13
C LEU A 117 13.40 8.82 -4.37
N ILE A 118 12.86 7.79 -5.03
CA ILE A 118 13.62 6.61 -5.47
C ILE A 118 14.72 7.00 -6.47
N TRP A 119 14.37 7.78 -7.50
CA TRP A 119 15.34 8.22 -8.51
C TRP A 119 16.46 9.06 -7.89
N LYS A 120 16.10 9.96 -6.96
CA LYS A 120 17.04 10.83 -6.24
C LYS A 120 18.03 10.04 -5.38
N ASN A 121 17.57 8.96 -4.72
CA ASN A 121 18.38 8.22 -3.73
C ASN A 121 18.96 6.89 -4.24
N LYS A 122 18.86 6.59 -5.55
CA LYS A 122 19.25 5.29 -6.13
C LYS A 122 20.69 4.85 -5.80
N ASN A 123 21.65 5.78 -5.77
CA ASN A 123 23.06 5.46 -5.55
C ASN A 123 23.34 5.01 -4.10
N VAL A 124 22.60 5.55 -3.13
CA VAL A 124 22.70 5.15 -1.72
C VAL A 124 22.18 3.72 -1.53
N ILE A 125 21.11 3.37 -2.26
CA ILE A 125 20.47 2.05 -2.19
C ILE A 125 21.38 0.98 -2.80
N ILE A 126 21.97 1.24 -3.96
CA ILE A 126 22.89 0.31 -4.63
C ILE A 126 24.10 0.02 -3.73
N ASN A 127 24.70 1.06 -3.14
CA ASN A 127 25.88 0.92 -2.28
C ASN A 127 25.59 0.15 -0.98
N GLN A 128 24.38 0.26 -0.41
CA GLN A 128 24.00 -0.55 0.76
C GLN A 128 23.74 -2.01 0.41
N SER A 129 23.20 -2.29 -0.78
CA SER A 129 22.95 -3.66 -1.22
C SER A 129 24.24 -4.44 -1.49
N GLN A 130 25.26 -3.78 -2.04
CA GLN A 130 26.57 -4.39 -2.28
C GLN A 130 27.35 -4.67 -0.99
N LYS A 131 27.16 -3.84 0.05
CA LYS A 131 27.83 -3.98 1.35
C LYS A 131 27.31 -5.13 2.22
N VAL A 132 26.12 -5.64 1.93
CA VAL A 132 25.51 -6.79 2.63
C VAL A 132 25.89 -8.11 1.96
N THR A 133 26.35 -8.07 0.70
CA THR A 133 26.77 -9.24 -0.07
C THR A 133 28.29 -9.45 -0.10
N SER A 134 29.06 -8.57 0.55
CA SER A 134 30.52 -8.64 0.73
C SER A 134 30.86 -9.01 2.17
#